data_AF-A0AAJ0LSB3-F1
#
_entry.id   AF-A0AAJ0LSB3-F1
#
_cell.length_a   1.000
_cell.length_b   1.000
_cell.length_c   1.000
_cell.angle_alpha   90.00
_cell.angle_beta   90.00
_cell.angle_gamma   90.00
#
_symmetry.space_group_name_H-M   'P 1'
#
loop_
_entity.id
_entity.type
_entity.pdbx_description
1 polymer ?
#
loop_
_entity_poly.entity_id
_entity_poly.type
_entity_poly.pdbx_seq_one_letter_code
_entity_poly.pdbx_strand_id
1 'polypeptide(L)'
;MLAVSRWTSGCDHVATQWSHFDDERNACNFATLLDRLDKTAEALNGGARTLLAQRICDVLDELGRSAELRSTCFAIAEDALGACADRVALGFEYVEDAIVNHKASRGDFSQQALLRLGKQKFRQAVVERIAREKCTPGSDPVEVHLAYRTQLKEPLDLPGKSIHMLHRFAARVSQKDLIQAIATVRRLEASEELREFLCKYEPWKEHLKRTHVDAFTRWLAPVVANMDKLSVPPADMSDGEYKKKCDELAELHKSLEDNVVRALTASCL
;
A
#
# COMPACT_ATOMS: atom_id res chain seq x y z
N MET A 1 1.51 -25.68 -2.81
CA MET A 1 1.03 -26.30 -4.07
C MET A 1 -0.51 -26.34 -4.31
N LEU A 2 -1.36 -26.97 -3.48
CA LEU A 2 -2.79 -27.14 -3.82
C LEU A 2 -3.59 -25.83 -3.95
N ALA A 3 -3.33 -24.85 -3.09
CA ALA A 3 -4.04 -23.57 -3.10
C ALA A 3 -3.80 -22.77 -4.40
N VAL A 4 -2.56 -22.73 -4.88
CA VAL A 4 -2.19 -22.03 -6.13
C VAL A 4 -2.86 -22.69 -7.33
N SER A 5 -2.76 -24.02 -7.45
CA SER A 5 -3.34 -24.76 -8.57
C SER A 5 -4.86 -24.59 -8.71
N ARG A 6 -5.59 -24.31 -7.62
CA ARG A 6 -7.05 -24.07 -7.65
C ARG A 6 -7.42 -22.80 -8.42
N TRP A 7 -6.56 -21.79 -8.39
CA TRP A 7 -6.82 -20.48 -8.97
C TRP A 7 -6.18 -20.28 -10.34
N THR A 8 -5.17 -21.08 -10.69
CA THR A 8 -4.36 -20.89 -11.90
C THR A 8 -4.82 -21.69 -13.11
N SER A 9 -6.06 -22.19 -13.15
CA SER A 9 -6.61 -22.85 -14.34
C SER A 9 -6.63 -21.85 -15.51
N GLY A 10 -5.64 -21.93 -16.42
CA GLY A 10 -5.42 -20.97 -17.51
C GLY A 10 -4.19 -20.06 -17.36
N CYS A 11 -3.40 -20.21 -16.28
CA CYS A 11 -2.16 -19.48 -16.00
C CYS A 11 -1.02 -20.45 -15.66
N ASP A 12 -0.86 -21.53 -16.44
CA ASP A 12 -0.03 -22.69 -16.05
C ASP A 12 1.44 -22.37 -15.77
N HIS A 13 2.00 -21.36 -16.42
CA HIS A 13 3.36 -20.88 -16.17
C HIS A 13 3.58 -20.42 -14.73
N VAL A 14 2.55 -19.84 -14.10
CA VAL A 14 2.57 -19.39 -12.71
C VAL A 14 2.64 -20.59 -11.76
N ALA A 15 1.81 -21.62 -12.00
CA ALA A 15 1.73 -22.77 -11.10
C ALA A 15 3.08 -23.51 -10.95
N THR A 16 3.83 -23.64 -12.05
CA THR A 16 5.16 -24.29 -12.05
C THR A 16 6.22 -23.48 -11.32
N GLN A 17 6.21 -22.15 -11.45
CA GLN A 17 7.17 -21.28 -10.77
C GLN A 17 6.97 -21.26 -9.24
N TRP A 18 5.74 -21.43 -8.79
CA TRP A 18 5.37 -21.19 -7.40
C TRP A 18 5.84 -22.25 -6.40
N SER A 19 6.14 -23.48 -6.83
CA SER A 19 6.69 -24.51 -5.93
C SER A 19 8.06 -24.14 -5.35
N HIS A 20 8.79 -23.22 -5.99
CA HIS A 20 10.10 -22.77 -5.51
C HIS A 20 10.03 -21.88 -4.26
N PHE A 21 8.85 -21.36 -3.90
CA PHE A 21 8.68 -20.41 -2.80
C PHE A 21 8.07 -21.05 -1.54
N ASP A 22 7.82 -22.37 -1.54
CA ASP A 22 7.11 -23.06 -0.46
C ASP A 22 7.86 -22.99 0.89
N ASP A 23 9.18 -22.83 0.89
CA ASP A 23 10.03 -22.74 2.11
C ASP A 23 10.23 -21.31 2.64
N GLU A 24 9.67 -20.28 1.97
CA GLU A 24 9.82 -18.90 2.41
C GLU A 24 8.97 -18.59 3.65
N ARG A 25 9.46 -17.65 4.47
CA ARG A 25 8.72 -17.19 5.66
C ARG A 25 7.33 -16.73 5.27
N ASN A 26 6.30 -17.21 5.97
CA ASN A 26 4.89 -16.90 5.75
C ASN A 26 4.29 -17.38 4.41
N ALA A 27 5.01 -18.21 3.64
CA ALA A 27 4.46 -18.83 2.41
C ALA A 27 3.21 -19.67 2.69
N CYS A 28 3.18 -20.40 3.81
CA CYS A 28 2.02 -21.17 4.25
C CYS A 28 0.82 -20.28 4.61
N ASN A 29 1.04 -19.10 5.18
CA ASN A 29 0.00 -18.11 5.44
C ASN A 29 -0.59 -17.60 4.12
N PHE A 30 0.25 -17.25 3.15
CA PHE A 30 -0.23 -16.84 1.84
C PHE A 30 -1.03 -17.93 1.12
N ALA A 31 -0.55 -19.18 1.15
CA ALA A 31 -1.31 -20.32 0.61
C ALA A 31 -2.67 -20.49 1.30
N THR A 32 -2.72 -20.33 2.63
CA THR A 32 -3.97 -20.42 3.41
C THR A 32 -4.92 -19.26 3.09
N LEU A 33 -4.40 -18.06 2.83
CA LEU A 33 -5.19 -16.92 2.37
C LEU A 33 -5.88 -17.27 1.04
N LEU A 34 -5.13 -17.79 0.06
CA LEU A 34 -5.68 -18.23 -1.24
C LEU A 34 -6.73 -19.34 -1.09
N ASP A 35 -6.51 -20.30 -0.21
CA ASP A 35 -7.50 -21.36 0.07
C ASP A 35 -8.79 -20.79 0.68
N ARG A 36 -8.68 -19.79 1.56
CA ARG A 36 -9.85 -19.16 2.20
C ARG A 36 -10.57 -18.19 1.27
N LEU A 37 -9.91 -17.62 0.26
CA LEU A 37 -10.57 -16.80 -0.77
C LEU A 37 -11.68 -17.58 -1.48
N ASP A 38 -11.55 -18.89 -1.61
CA ASP A 38 -12.52 -19.77 -2.29
C ASP A 38 -13.88 -19.79 -1.58
N LYS A 39 -13.90 -19.39 -0.30
CA LYS A 39 -15.10 -19.33 0.54
C LYS A 39 -15.71 -17.92 0.61
N THR A 40 -15.13 -16.95 -0.09
CA THR A 40 -15.63 -15.56 -0.09
C THR A 40 -16.83 -15.39 -1.00
N ALA A 41 -17.60 -14.34 -0.72
CA ALA A 41 -18.66 -13.79 -1.57
C ALA A 41 -18.34 -13.81 -3.06
N GLU A 42 -17.17 -13.26 -3.38
CA GLU A 42 -16.71 -13.04 -4.74
C GLU A 42 -16.43 -14.37 -5.44
N ALA A 43 -15.84 -15.33 -4.72
CA ALA A 43 -15.53 -16.66 -5.23
C ALA A 43 -16.77 -17.55 -5.45
N LEU A 44 -17.86 -17.32 -4.70
CA LEU A 44 -19.12 -18.06 -4.81
C LEU A 44 -20.03 -17.53 -5.93
N ASN A 45 -19.76 -16.34 -6.47
CA ASN A 45 -20.45 -15.78 -7.62
C ASN A 45 -19.73 -16.19 -8.92
N GLY A 46 -20.41 -16.92 -9.81
CA GLY A 46 -19.78 -17.49 -11.01
C GLY A 46 -19.09 -16.47 -11.93
N GLY A 47 -19.66 -15.27 -12.13
CA GLY A 47 -19.03 -14.22 -12.95
C GLY A 47 -17.86 -13.54 -12.24
N ALA A 48 -18.00 -13.27 -10.94
CA ALA A 48 -16.95 -12.61 -10.16
C ALA A 48 -15.76 -13.55 -9.85
N ARG A 49 -16.00 -14.86 -9.75
CA ARG A 49 -14.95 -15.87 -9.55
C ARG A 49 -13.91 -15.86 -10.66
N THR A 50 -14.32 -15.71 -11.91
CA THR A 50 -13.38 -15.64 -13.05
C THR A 50 -12.49 -14.40 -12.96
N LEU A 51 -13.06 -13.25 -12.59
CA LEU A 51 -12.29 -12.02 -12.38
C LEU A 51 -11.33 -12.14 -11.19
N LEU A 52 -11.77 -12.78 -10.09
CA LEU A 52 -10.93 -13.07 -8.94
C LEU A 52 -9.76 -14.01 -9.30
N ALA A 53 -10.02 -15.07 -10.08
CA ALA A 53 -8.97 -15.98 -10.55
C ALA A 53 -7.92 -15.24 -11.41
N GLN A 54 -8.35 -14.37 -12.32
CA GLN A 54 -7.43 -13.54 -13.11
C GLN A 54 -6.59 -12.61 -12.21
N ARG A 55 -7.22 -11.93 -11.24
CA ARG A 55 -6.52 -11.08 -10.27
C ARG A 55 -5.48 -11.88 -9.47
N ILE A 56 -5.82 -13.10 -9.06
CA ILE A 56 -4.89 -13.99 -8.36
C ILE A 56 -3.72 -14.37 -9.28
N CYS A 57 -3.96 -14.71 -10.56
CA CYS A 57 -2.86 -14.93 -11.51
C CYS A 57 -1.93 -13.72 -11.62
N ASP A 58 -2.49 -12.52 -11.79
CA ASP A 58 -1.70 -11.27 -11.90
C ASP A 58 -0.86 -11.03 -10.64
N VAL A 59 -1.42 -11.30 -9.46
CA VAL A 59 -0.72 -11.22 -8.17
C VAL A 59 0.44 -12.21 -8.16
N LEU A 60 0.16 -13.48 -8.44
CA LEU A 60 1.14 -14.55 -8.38
C LEU A 60 2.31 -14.33 -9.35
N ASP A 61 2.03 -13.79 -10.54
CA ASP A 61 3.02 -13.47 -11.56
C ASP A 61 3.93 -12.30 -11.13
N GLU A 62 3.37 -11.25 -10.51
CA GLU A 62 4.18 -10.13 -9.98
C GLU A 62 5.08 -10.56 -8.81
N LEU A 63 4.53 -11.36 -7.91
CA LEU A 63 5.25 -11.95 -6.77
C LEU A 63 6.40 -12.87 -7.22
N GLY A 64 6.24 -13.57 -8.35
CA GLY A 64 7.30 -14.39 -8.94
C GLY A 64 8.55 -13.60 -9.35
N ARG A 65 8.44 -12.27 -9.55
CA ARG A 65 9.53 -11.41 -10.05
C ARG A 65 10.27 -10.62 -8.96
N SER A 66 9.73 -10.54 -7.75
CA SER A 66 10.29 -9.70 -6.68
C SER A 66 10.21 -10.36 -5.32
N ALA A 67 11.37 -10.75 -4.77
CA ALA A 67 11.47 -11.38 -3.46
C ALA A 67 11.04 -10.44 -2.32
N GLU A 68 11.36 -9.15 -2.44
CA GLU A 68 10.93 -8.13 -1.48
C GLU A 68 9.40 -8.00 -1.45
N LEU A 69 8.77 -7.88 -2.63
CA LEU A 69 7.32 -7.77 -2.74
C LEU A 69 6.62 -9.04 -2.24
N ARG A 70 7.16 -10.23 -2.54
CA ARG A 70 6.67 -11.49 -1.97
C ARG A 70 6.69 -11.47 -0.45
N SER A 71 7.82 -11.11 0.15
CA SER A 71 7.95 -11.03 1.60
C SER A 71 6.90 -10.09 2.21
N THR A 72 6.70 -8.91 1.63
CA THR A 72 5.65 -7.97 2.05
C THR A 72 4.25 -8.58 1.94
N CYS A 73 3.92 -9.21 0.82
CA CYS A 73 2.58 -9.79 0.59
C CYS A 73 2.33 -11.01 1.49
N PHE A 74 3.36 -11.79 1.80
CA PHE A 74 3.25 -12.91 2.73
C PHE A 74 3.03 -12.44 4.17
N ALA A 75 3.67 -11.34 4.59
CA ALA A 75 3.38 -10.71 5.87
C ALA A 75 1.94 -10.16 5.95
N ILE A 76 1.45 -9.50 4.88
CA ILE A 76 0.04 -9.08 4.80
C ILE A 76 -0.91 -10.27 4.94
N ALA A 77 -0.58 -11.40 4.32
CA ALA A 77 -1.39 -12.62 4.44
C ALA A 77 -1.38 -13.19 5.86
N GLU A 78 -0.25 -13.17 6.57
CA GLU A 78 -0.17 -13.56 7.99
C GLU A 78 -1.14 -12.74 8.84
N ASP A 79 -1.13 -11.41 8.71
CA ASP A 79 -2.01 -10.50 9.45
C ASP A 79 -3.50 -10.72 9.11
N ALA A 80 -3.79 -11.07 7.86
CA ALA A 80 -5.14 -11.28 7.36
C ALA A 80 -5.79 -12.58 7.87
N LEU A 81 -5.00 -13.58 8.28
CA LEU A 81 -5.50 -14.91 8.63
C LEU A 81 -6.17 -15.04 10.00
N GLY A 82 -6.63 -13.93 10.59
CA GLY A 82 -7.49 -13.94 11.77
C GLY A 82 -8.82 -14.71 11.59
N ALA A 83 -9.66 -14.69 12.64
CA ALA A 83 -10.80 -15.59 12.79
C ALA A 83 -11.95 -15.44 11.75
N CYS A 84 -12.10 -14.31 11.07
CA CYS A 84 -13.25 -14.03 10.18
C CYS A 84 -12.89 -14.14 8.69
N ALA A 85 -13.82 -14.60 7.85
CA ALA A 85 -13.65 -14.69 6.39
C ALA A 85 -13.53 -13.32 5.70
N ASP A 86 -14.17 -12.29 6.26
CA ASP A 86 -14.08 -10.92 5.73
C ASP A 86 -12.66 -10.33 5.83
N ARG A 87 -11.87 -10.80 6.81
CA ARG A 87 -10.45 -10.45 6.91
C ARG A 87 -9.62 -10.99 5.75
N VAL A 88 -10.04 -12.10 5.14
CA VAL A 88 -9.34 -12.74 4.03
C VAL A 88 -9.53 -11.92 2.75
N ALA A 89 -10.76 -11.52 2.44
CA ALA A 89 -11.05 -10.65 1.30
C ALA A 89 -10.31 -9.30 1.44
N LEU A 90 -10.36 -8.70 2.62
CA LEU A 90 -9.63 -7.46 2.90
C LEU A 90 -8.11 -7.64 2.82
N GLY A 91 -7.57 -8.75 3.33
CA GLY A 91 -6.16 -9.09 3.22
C GLY A 91 -5.69 -9.21 1.77
N PHE A 92 -6.50 -9.82 0.91
CA PHE A 92 -6.18 -9.92 -0.52
C PHE A 92 -6.23 -8.56 -1.22
N GLU A 93 -7.17 -7.67 -0.86
CA GLU A 93 -7.14 -6.27 -1.34
C GLU A 93 -5.85 -5.56 -0.92
N TYR A 94 -5.35 -5.77 0.30
CA TYR A 94 -4.07 -5.20 0.75
C TYR A 94 -2.87 -5.78 -0.02
N VAL A 95 -2.90 -7.05 -0.41
CA VAL A 95 -1.90 -7.66 -1.31
C VAL A 95 -1.91 -6.96 -2.67
N GLU A 96 -3.09 -6.75 -3.26
CA GLU A 96 -3.20 -6.02 -4.53
C GLU A 96 -2.74 -4.57 -4.41
N ASP A 97 -3.06 -3.90 -3.30
CA ASP A 97 -2.59 -2.54 -3.01
C ASP A 97 -1.06 -2.47 -2.91
N ALA A 98 -0.42 -3.47 -2.30
CA ALA A 98 1.03 -3.57 -2.23
C ALA A 98 1.65 -3.73 -3.63
N ILE A 99 1.05 -4.54 -4.50
CA ILE A 99 1.47 -4.69 -5.90
C ILE A 99 1.32 -3.38 -6.67
N VAL A 100 0.19 -2.68 -6.52
CA VAL A 100 -0.02 -1.39 -7.19
C VAL A 100 1.03 -0.37 -6.74
N ASN A 101 1.32 -0.29 -5.43
CA ASN A 101 2.37 0.57 -4.91
C ASN A 101 3.75 0.18 -5.44
N HIS A 102 4.06 -1.11 -5.53
CA HIS A 102 5.33 -1.59 -6.08
C HIS A 102 5.52 -1.15 -7.53
N LYS A 103 4.50 -1.37 -8.38
CA LYS A 103 4.50 -0.91 -9.79
C LYS A 103 4.65 0.60 -9.90
N ALA A 104 3.99 1.35 -9.03
CA ALA A 104 4.10 2.79 -8.96
C ALA A 104 5.53 3.25 -8.60
N SER A 105 6.18 2.62 -7.62
CA SER A 105 7.58 2.91 -7.27
C SER A 105 8.55 2.60 -8.42
N ARG A 106 8.35 1.50 -9.15
CA ARG A 106 9.15 1.16 -10.34
C ARG A 106 9.02 2.16 -11.50
N GLY A 107 7.96 2.96 -11.51
CA GLY A 107 7.71 3.97 -12.54
C GLY A 107 6.77 3.52 -13.65
N ASP A 108 5.95 2.51 -13.40
CA ASP A 108 4.99 1.98 -14.38
C ASP A 108 3.79 2.95 -14.62
N PHE A 109 3.74 4.07 -13.89
CA PHE A 109 2.67 5.05 -13.92
C PHE A 109 3.16 6.39 -14.44
N SER A 110 2.35 7.05 -15.27
CA SER A 110 2.54 8.47 -15.58
C SER A 110 2.37 9.33 -14.33
N GLN A 111 2.94 10.53 -14.31
CA GLN A 111 2.80 11.47 -13.18
C GLN A 111 1.33 11.74 -12.83
N GLN A 112 0.47 11.93 -13.85
CA GLN A 112 -0.95 12.18 -13.64
C GLN A 112 -1.66 10.96 -13.02
N ALA A 113 -1.35 9.74 -13.52
CA ALA A 113 -1.92 8.51 -12.98
C ALA A 113 -1.46 8.25 -11.54
N LEU A 114 -0.19 8.54 -11.25
CA LEU A 114 0.39 8.43 -9.91
C LEU A 114 -0.20 9.44 -8.92
N LEU A 115 -0.39 10.70 -9.35
CA LEU A 115 -1.03 11.71 -8.51
C LEU A 115 -2.49 11.33 -8.22
N ARG A 116 -3.21 10.80 -9.21
CA ARG A 116 -4.55 10.25 -9.00
C ARG A 116 -4.52 9.11 -7.99
N LEU A 117 -3.61 8.14 -8.14
CA LEU A 117 -3.43 7.04 -7.20
C LEU A 117 -3.13 7.54 -5.78
N GLY A 118 -2.23 8.52 -5.63
CA GLY A 118 -1.92 9.14 -4.34
C GLY A 118 -3.15 9.77 -3.68
N LYS A 119 -3.98 10.48 -4.45
CA LYS A 119 -5.27 11.01 -3.95
C LYS A 119 -6.24 9.89 -3.56
N GLN A 120 -6.34 8.82 -4.36
CA GLN A 120 -7.16 7.65 -4.02
C GLN A 120 -6.68 6.99 -2.71
N LYS A 121 -5.37 6.84 -2.51
CA LYS A 121 -4.77 6.28 -1.30
C LYS A 121 -4.97 7.17 -0.07
N PHE A 122 -4.92 8.49 -0.25
CA PHE A 122 -5.27 9.44 0.80
C PHE A 122 -6.72 9.26 1.25
N ARG A 123 -7.67 9.27 0.32
CA ARG A 123 -9.10 9.09 0.63
C ARG A 123 -9.35 7.75 1.31
N GLN A 124 -8.71 6.68 0.84
CA GLN A 124 -8.74 5.36 1.48
C GLN A 124 -8.28 5.46 2.94
N ALA A 125 -7.10 6.01 3.22
CA ALA A 125 -6.57 6.13 4.59
C ALA A 125 -7.51 6.93 5.53
N VAL A 126 -8.15 7.99 5.02
CA VAL A 126 -9.13 8.77 5.78
C VAL A 126 -10.39 7.95 6.07
N VAL A 127 -10.90 7.20 5.08
CA VAL A 127 -12.06 6.31 5.26
C VAL A 127 -11.76 5.21 6.27
N GLU A 128 -10.55 4.64 6.26
CA GLU A 128 -10.12 3.62 7.22
C GLU A 128 -10.06 4.17 8.65
N ARG A 129 -9.60 5.43 8.82
CA ARG A 129 -9.65 6.12 10.11
C ARG A 129 -11.08 6.33 10.59
N ILE A 130 -11.98 6.80 9.72
CA ILE A 130 -13.41 7.01 10.06
C ILE A 130 -14.07 5.68 10.46
N ALA A 131 -13.78 4.61 9.72
CA ALA A 131 -14.30 3.28 10.05
C ALA A 131 -13.83 2.80 11.43
N ARG A 132 -12.55 2.98 11.75
CA ARG A 132 -11.98 2.63 13.05
C ARG A 132 -12.62 3.44 14.19
N GLU A 133 -12.84 4.74 13.98
CA GLU A 133 -13.50 5.63 14.96
C GLU A 133 -14.99 5.28 15.16
N LYS A 134 -15.65 4.76 14.13
CA LYS A 134 -17.05 4.30 14.20
C LYS A 134 -17.23 2.99 14.96
N CYS A 135 -16.18 2.19 15.09
CA CYS A 135 -16.25 0.90 15.78
C CYS A 135 -16.64 1.09 17.25
N THR A 136 -17.67 0.37 17.69
CA THR A 136 -18.12 0.34 19.09
C THR A 136 -17.87 -1.04 19.71
N PRO A 137 -17.83 -1.17 21.04
CA PRO A 137 -17.80 -2.48 21.69
C PRO A 137 -18.96 -3.36 21.17
N GLY A 138 -18.62 -4.51 20.57
CA GLY A 138 -19.59 -5.45 19.98
C GLY A 138 -19.80 -5.32 18.46
N SER A 139 -19.19 -4.35 17.79
CA SER A 139 -19.10 -4.32 16.32
C SER A 139 -17.91 -5.14 15.83
N ASP A 140 -18.03 -5.83 14.69
CA ASP A 140 -16.86 -6.35 13.98
C ASP A 140 -16.19 -5.20 13.20
N PRO A 141 -14.93 -4.81 13.52
CA PRO A 141 -14.25 -3.73 12.81
C PRO A 141 -14.11 -3.97 11.31
N VAL A 142 -14.07 -5.23 10.89
CA VAL A 142 -13.93 -5.60 9.49
C VAL A 142 -15.22 -5.30 8.73
N GLU A 143 -16.37 -5.65 9.30
CA GLU A 143 -17.68 -5.34 8.70
C GLU A 143 -17.89 -3.82 8.57
N VAL A 144 -17.53 -3.06 9.60
CA VAL A 144 -17.62 -1.58 9.57
C VAL A 144 -16.74 -1.01 8.46
N HIS A 145 -15.48 -1.46 8.39
CA HIS A 145 -14.53 -1.05 7.37
C HIS A 145 -15.01 -1.37 5.95
N LEU A 146 -15.45 -2.60 5.71
CA LEU A 146 -15.97 -3.01 4.41
C LEU A 146 -17.26 -2.28 4.03
N ALA A 147 -18.13 -1.96 4.99
CA ALA A 147 -19.34 -1.18 4.76
C ALA A 147 -19.04 0.24 4.28
N TYR A 148 -18.05 0.92 4.88
CA TYR A 148 -17.60 2.22 4.38
C TYR A 148 -16.91 2.07 3.02
N ARG A 149 -15.96 1.16 2.85
CA ARG A 149 -15.23 0.99 1.58
C ARG A 149 -16.14 0.72 0.41
N THR A 150 -17.06 -0.23 0.57
CA THR A 150 -17.97 -0.62 -0.53
C THR A 150 -18.90 0.53 -0.90
N GLN A 151 -19.47 1.24 0.08
CA GLN A 151 -20.46 2.29 -0.17
C GLN A 151 -19.85 3.63 -0.57
N LEU A 152 -18.57 3.86 -0.21
CA LEU A 152 -17.85 5.07 -0.56
C LEU A 152 -16.93 4.90 -1.78
N LYS A 153 -16.85 3.69 -2.35
CA LYS A 153 -16.01 3.40 -3.51
C LYS A 153 -16.26 4.35 -4.68
N GLU A 154 -17.50 4.43 -5.16
CA GLU A 154 -17.83 5.32 -6.27
C GLU A 154 -17.86 6.81 -5.85
N PRO A 155 -18.51 7.21 -4.73
CA PRO A 155 -18.58 8.62 -4.35
C PRO A 155 -17.24 9.31 -4.08
N LEU A 156 -16.23 8.52 -3.68
CA LEU A 156 -14.88 9.00 -3.38
C LEU A 156 -13.81 8.44 -4.32
N ASP A 157 -14.19 7.70 -5.37
CA ASP A 157 -13.24 7.07 -6.30
C ASP A 157 -12.13 6.30 -5.54
N LEU A 158 -12.52 5.42 -4.60
CA LEU A 158 -11.57 4.62 -3.83
C LEU A 158 -10.94 3.54 -4.71
N PRO A 159 -9.67 3.17 -4.44
CA PRO A 159 -9.01 2.11 -5.20
C PRO A 159 -9.57 0.73 -4.79
N GLY A 160 -9.32 -0.27 -5.62
CA GLY A 160 -9.69 -1.67 -5.35
C GLY A 160 -10.68 -2.23 -6.37
N LYS A 161 -10.56 -3.53 -6.64
CA LYS A 161 -11.34 -4.24 -7.67
C LYS A 161 -12.52 -5.03 -7.09
N SER A 162 -12.56 -5.25 -5.77
CA SER A 162 -13.66 -5.95 -5.12
C SER A 162 -14.99 -5.21 -5.31
N ILE A 163 -16.03 -5.96 -5.67
CA ILE A 163 -17.37 -5.45 -6.02
C ILE A 163 -18.47 -5.94 -5.07
N HIS A 164 -18.16 -6.87 -4.16
CA HIS A 164 -19.20 -7.59 -3.42
C HIS A 164 -18.88 -7.76 -1.94
N MET A 165 -19.81 -7.26 -1.12
CA MET A 165 -19.90 -7.55 0.31
C MET A 165 -21.15 -8.40 0.55
N LEU A 166 -21.01 -9.56 1.21
CA LEU A 166 -22.15 -10.42 1.56
C LEU A 166 -23.04 -9.81 2.66
N HIS A 167 -22.49 -8.93 3.51
CA HIS A 167 -23.20 -8.45 4.71
C HIS A 167 -23.26 -6.92 4.78
N ARG A 168 -23.92 -6.31 3.79
CA ARG A 168 -24.20 -4.85 3.76
C ARG A 168 -24.95 -4.34 5.02
N PHE A 169 -25.67 -5.21 5.73
CA PHE A 169 -26.60 -4.83 6.80
C PHE A 169 -26.05 -4.99 8.24
N ALA A 170 -24.91 -5.66 8.44
CA ALA A 170 -24.42 -5.97 9.79
C ALA A 170 -23.65 -4.81 10.46
N ALA A 171 -23.09 -3.90 9.66
CA ALA A 171 -22.11 -2.91 10.11
C ALA A 171 -22.65 -1.67 10.86
N ARG A 172 -23.98 -1.52 11.02
CA ARG A 172 -24.62 -0.32 11.64
C ARG A 172 -24.13 1.03 11.08
N VAL A 173 -23.69 1.07 9.82
CA VAL A 173 -23.30 2.31 9.12
C VAL A 173 -24.54 2.91 8.47
N SER A 174 -24.97 4.08 8.94
CA SER A 174 -26.16 4.78 8.43
C SER A 174 -25.84 5.66 7.22
N GLN A 175 -26.87 6.04 6.47
CA GLN A 175 -26.71 6.99 5.36
C GLN A 175 -26.13 8.34 5.83
N LYS A 176 -26.48 8.77 7.05
CA LYS A 176 -25.94 10.00 7.65
C LYS A 176 -24.43 9.87 7.87
N ASP A 177 -23.97 8.71 8.34
CA ASP A 177 -22.54 8.44 8.53
C ASP A 177 -21.78 8.52 7.20
N LEU A 178 -22.34 7.94 6.12
CA LEU A 178 -21.72 7.98 4.79
C LEU A 178 -21.61 9.40 4.24
N ILE A 179 -22.67 10.21 4.37
CA ILE A 179 -22.66 11.63 3.95
C ILE A 179 -21.60 12.42 4.73
N GLN A 180 -21.52 12.20 6.05
CA GLN A 180 -20.50 12.84 6.89
C GLN A 180 -19.07 12.40 6.52
N ALA A 181 -18.87 11.12 6.20
CA ALA A 181 -17.59 10.60 5.75
C ALA A 181 -17.15 11.24 4.43
N ILE A 182 -18.05 11.36 3.45
CA ILE A 182 -17.77 12.04 2.17
C ILE A 182 -17.37 13.50 2.41
N ALA A 183 -18.13 14.24 3.22
CA ALA A 183 -17.83 15.64 3.52
C ALA A 183 -16.47 15.78 4.22
N THR A 184 -16.16 14.89 5.17
CA THR A 184 -14.89 14.88 5.89
C THR A 184 -13.71 14.59 4.97
N VAL A 185 -13.83 13.57 4.11
CA VAL A 185 -12.77 13.23 3.15
C VAL A 185 -12.50 14.38 2.20
N ARG A 186 -13.54 14.97 1.61
CA ARG A 186 -13.39 16.12 0.69
C ARG A 186 -12.76 17.33 1.36
N ARG A 187 -13.16 17.63 2.61
CA ARG A 187 -12.58 18.73 3.39
C ARG A 187 -11.09 18.52 3.64
N LEU A 188 -10.70 17.30 4.02
CA LEU A 188 -9.29 16.96 4.29
C LEU A 188 -8.45 16.84 3.01
N GLU A 189 -9.04 16.43 1.89
CA GLU A 189 -8.36 16.39 0.59
C GLU A 189 -8.08 17.80 0.06
N ALA A 190 -8.93 18.78 0.41
CA ALA A 190 -8.78 20.19 0.07
C ALA A 190 -7.86 20.98 1.02
N SER A 191 -7.27 20.33 2.03
CA SER A 191 -6.41 20.96 3.02
C SER A 191 -4.97 20.44 2.94
N GLU A 192 -4.13 20.88 3.87
CA GLU A 192 -2.70 20.59 3.90
C GLU A 192 -2.39 19.10 4.03
N GLU A 193 -3.32 18.35 4.62
CA GLU A 193 -3.22 16.94 4.92
C GLU A 193 -2.99 16.08 3.68
N LEU A 194 -3.56 16.45 2.51
CA LEU A 194 -3.26 15.76 1.26
C LEU A 194 -1.79 15.95 0.87
N ARG A 195 -1.28 17.18 0.99
CA ARG A 195 0.12 17.48 0.65
C ARG A 195 1.07 16.75 1.58
N GLU A 196 0.80 16.76 2.88
CA GLU A 196 1.58 16.02 3.88
C GLU A 196 1.56 14.51 3.63
N PHE A 197 0.41 13.97 3.22
CA PHE A 197 0.29 12.55 2.86
C PHE A 197 1.15 12.22 1.64
N LEU A 198 1.04 12.99 0.56
CA LEU A 198 1.80 12.76 -0.66
C LEU A 198 3.31 12.85 -0.42
N CYS A 199 3.77 13.79 0.43
CA CYS A 199 5.19 13.90 0.79
C CYS A 199 5.73 12.65 1.50
N LYS A 200 4.86 11.84 2.12
CA LYS A 200 5.21 10.59 2.80
C LYS A 200 4.91 9.34 1.96
N TYR A 201 4.24 9.49 0.82
CA TYR A 201 3.83 8.37 -0.02
C TYR A 201 5.01 7.92 -0.90
N GLU A 202 5.59 6.76 -0.60
CA GLU A 202 6.85 6.32 -1.20
C GLU A 202 6.85 6.28 -2.73
N PRO A 203 5.81 5.77 -3.43
CA PRO A 203 5.78 5.81 -4.88
C PRO A 203 5.88 7.23 -5.46
N TRP A 204 5.32 8.22 -4.77
CA TRP A 204 5.43 9.62 -5.16
C TRP A 204 6.85 10.17 -4.95
N LYS A 205 7.48 9.86 -3.81
CA LYS A 205 8.88 10.24 -3.55
C LYS A 205 9.83 9.66 -4.60
N GLU A 206 9.69 8.37 -4.90
CA GLU A 206 10.53 7.69 -5.90
C GLU A 206 10.31 8.24 -7.31
N HIS A 207 9.06 8.61 -7.65
CA HIS A 207 8.79 9.33 -8.89
C HIS A 207 9.51 10.67 -8.94
N LEU A 208 9.42 11.49 -7.89
CA LEU A 208 10.08 12.81 -7.85
C LEU A 208 11.60 12.69 -7.95
N LYS A 209 12.21 11.74 -7.24
CA LYS A 209 13.66 11.47 -7.33
C LYS A 209 14.09 11.13 -8.75
N ARG A 210 13.30 10.30 -9.45
CA ARG A 210 13.59 9.86 -10.82
C ARG A 210 13.38 10.97 -11.85
N THR A 211 12.38 11.85 -11.68
CA THR A 211 12.03 12.87 -12.66
C THR A 211 12.67 14.24 -12.42
N HIS A 212 13.11 14.53 -11.18
CA HIS A 212 13.70 15.81 -10.78
C HIS A 212 15.14 15.66 -10.26
N VAL A 213 15.94 14.80 -10.90
CA VAL A 213 17.33 14.52 -10.52
C VAL A 213 18.13 15.80 -10.28
N ASP A 214 18.06 16.77 -11.20
CA ASP A 214 18.80 18.04 -11.09
C ASP A 214 18.45 18.83 -9.82
N ALA A 215 17.17 18.81 -9.41
CA ALA A 215 16.72 19.50 -8.21
C ALA A 215 17.29 18.82 -6.96
N PHE A 216 17.19 17.49 -6.87
CA PHE A 216 17.77 16.72 -5.77
C PHE A 216 19.29 16.88 -5.70
N THR A 217 20.00 16.74 -6.83
CA THR A 217 21.46 16.93 -6.88
C THR A 217 21.85 18.32 -6.42
N ARG A 218 21.18 19.37 -6.92
CA ARG A 218 21.50 20.75 -6.55
C ARG A 218 21.26 21.02 -5.05
N TRP A 219 20.16 20.54 -4.49
CA TRP A 219 19.77 20.85 -3.12
C TRP A 219 20.53 19.98 -2.10
N LEU A 220 20.90 18.75 -2.47
CA LEU A 220 21.65 17.84 -1.61
C LEU A 220 23.18 17.98 -1.75
N ALA A 221 23.69 18.67 -2.79
CA ALA A 221 25.14 18.83 -3.01
C ALA A 221 25.94 19.27 -1.77
N PRO A 222 25.47 20.24 -0.94
CA PRO A 222 26.25 20.66 0.23
C PRO A 222 26.38 19.56 1.30
N VAL A 223 25.30 18.80 1.55
CA VAL A 223 25.31 17.74 2.57
C VAL A 223 26.07 16.51 2.08
N VAL A 224 25.92 16.14 0.81
CA VAL A 224 26.68 15.05 0.19
C VAL A 224 28.19 15.34 0.24
N ALA A 225 28.60 16.57 -0.10
CA ALA A 225 30.01 16.97 -0.02
C ALA A 225 30.57 16.93 1.43
N ASN A 226 29.73 17.12 2.44
CA ASN A 226 30.15 16.97 3.85
C ASN A 226 30.22 15.50 4.28
N MET A 227 29.29 14.66 3.80
CA MET A 227 29.35 13.21 4.03
C MET A 227 30.60 12.60 3.40
N ASP A 228 30.97 13.02 2.18
CA ASP A 228 32.19 12.56 1.51
C ASP A 228 33.45 12.89 2.32
N LYS A 229 33.51 14.08 2.92
CA LYS A 229 34.62 14.49 3.80
C LYS A 229 34.71 13.67 5.09
N LEU A 230 33.58 13.14 5.56
CA LEU A 230 33.51 12.27 6.74
C LEU A 230 33.46 10.78 6.38
N SER A 231 33.68 10.40 5.12
CA SER A 231 33.77 8.99 4.72
C SER A 231 34.93 8.25 5.40
N VAL A 232 35.95 9.00 5.82
CA VAL A 232 37.08 8.53 6.63
C VAL A 232 37.10 9.31 7.94
N PRO A 233 37.17 8.62 9.11
CA PRO A 233 37.29 9.29 10.40
C PRO A 233 38.54 10.19 10.46
N PRO A 234 38.39 11.48 10.83
CA PRO A 234 39.55 12.35 11.02
C PRO A 234 40.44 11.85 12.16
N ALA A 235 41.77 11.90 11.98
CA ALA A 235 42.75 11.35 12.92
C ALA A 235 42.73 12.01 14.31
N ASP A 236 42.20 13.23 14.40
CA ASP A 236 42.10 14.05 15.59
C ASP A 236 40.70 14.01 16.26
N MET A 237 39.81 13.12 15.80
CA MET A 237 38.43 13.02 16.26
C MET A 237 38.19 11.73 17.03
N SER A 238 37.48 11.80 18.15
CA SER A 238 37.06 10.59 18.87
C SER A 238 35.93 9.87 18.14
N ASP A 239 35.80 8.56 18.37
CA ASP A 239 34.71 7.74 17.80
C ASP A 239 33.31 8.30 18.14
N GLY A 240 33.15 8.85 19.34
CA GLY A 240 31.89 9.46 19.78
C GLY A 240 31.54 10.75 19.03
N GLU A 241 32.54 11.61 18.79
CA GLU A 241 32.35 12.84 18.00
C GLU A 241 32.11 12.53 16.53
N TYR A 242 32.84 11.54 15.99
CA TYR A 242 32.66 11.09 14.61
C TYR A 242 31.25 10.54 14.39
N LYS A 243 30.79 9.64 15.27
CA LYS A 243 29.43 9.10 15.22
C LYS A 243 28.38 10.21 15.29
N LYS A 244 28.53 11.15 16.23
CA LYS A 244 27.61 12.28 16.37
C LYS A 244 27.53 13.12 15.09
N LYS A 245 28.66 13.43 14.45
CA LYS A 245 28.67 14.17 13.18
C LYS A 245 28.03 13.39 12.04
N CYS A 246 28.25 12.07 11.98
CA CYS A 246 27.60 11.22 10.98
C CYS A 246 26.07 11.22 11.17
N ASP A 247 25.60 11.09 12.41
CA ASP A 247 24.17 11.11 12.73
C ASP A 247 23.54 12.48 12.41
N GLU A 248 24.23 13.59 12.75
CA GLU A 248 23.80 14.96 12.41
C GLU A 248 23.70 15.19 10.90
N LEU A 249 24.67 14.70 10.12
CA LEU A 249 24.63 14.79 8.65
C LEU A 249 23.54 13.91 8.04
N ALA A 250 23.31 12.71 8.58
CA ALA A 250 22.25 11.83 8.11
C ALA A 250 20.87 12.45 8.33
N GLU A 251 20.64 13.06 9.50
CA GLU A 251 19.38 13.77 9.78
C GLU A 251 19.22 15.02 8.91
N LEU A 252 20.31 15.78 8.70
CA LEU A 252 20.28 16.93 7.79
C LEU A 252 19.98 16.50 6.34
N HIS A 253 20.60 15.41 5.86
CA HIS A 253 20.34 14.87 4.52
C HIS A 253 18.87 14.51 4.37
N LYS A 254 18.31 13.77 5.33
CA LYS A 254 16.89 13.39 5.33
C LYS A 254 15.96 14.61 5.36
N SER A 255 16.25 15.60 6.21
CA SER A 255 15.46 16.83 6.30
C SER A 255 15.49 17.63 4.99
N LEU A 256 16.65 17.72 4.32
CA LEU A 256 16.75 18.37 3.02
C LEU A 256 16.00 17.60 1.93
N GLU A 257 16.09 16.27 1.92
CA GLU A 257 15.32 15.42 1.00
C GLU A 257 13.81 15.65 1.17
N ASP A 258 13.32 15.65 2.41
CA ASP A 258 11.92 15.94 2.73
C ASP A 258 11.50 17.34 2.26
N ASN A 259 12.38 18.34 2.37
CA ASN A 259 12.10 19.70 1.90
C ASN A 259 12.02 19.79 0.37
N VAL A 260 12.91 19.10 -0.35
CA VAL A 260 12.84 18.99 -1.82
C VAL A 260 11.50 18.34 -2.22
N VAL A 261 11.15 17.23 -1.58
CA VAL A 261 9.88 16.53 -1.83
C VAL A 261 8.69 17.44 -1.58
N ARG A 262 8.66 18.20 -0.48
CA ARG A 262 7.58 19.15 -0.19
C ARG A 262 7.46 20.24 -1.26
N ALA A 263 8.59 20.84 -1.66
CA ALA A 263 8.61 21.90 -2.67
C ALA A 263 8.11 21.40 -4.02
N LEU A 264 8.58 20.24 -4.47
CA LEU A 264 8.16 19.64 -5.74
C LEU A 264 6.70 19.17 -5.68
N THR A 265 6.25 18.60 -4.57
CA THR A 265 4.85 18.19 -4.39
C THR A 265 3.91 19.39 -4.48
N ALA A 266 4.26 20.53 -3.86
CA ALA A 266 3.47 21.75 -3.95
C ALA A 266 3.35 22.29 -5.38
N SER A 267 4.35 22.08 -6.23
CA SER A 267 4.31 22.49 -7.64
C SER A 267 3.45 21.58 -8.53
N CYS A 268 3.11 20.39 -8.04
CA CYS A 268 2.36 19.36 -8.79
C CYS A 268 0.87 19.29 -8.42
N LEU A 269 0.45 19.98 -7.36
CA LEU A 269 -0.94 20.03 -6.86
C LEU A 269 -1.66 21.27 -7.37
#